data_AF-A0A0H4VCM4-F1
#
_entry.id   AF-A0A0H4VCM4-F1
#
_cell.length_a   1.000
_cell.length_b   1.000
_cell.length_c   1.000
_cell.angle_alpha   90.00
_cell.angle_beta   90.00
_cell.angle_gamma   90.00
#
_symmetry.space_group_name_H-M   'P 1'
#
loop_
_entity.id
_entity.type
_entity.pdbx_description
1 polymer ?
#
loop_
_entity_poly.entity_id
_entity_poly.type
_entity_poly.pdbx_seq_one_letter_code
_entity_poly.pdbx_strand_id
1 'polypeptide(L)' 'MPSAGLFLARLVEGRKEIAVTATQWWLSASELRLALVSPDAITEELILIASWNEASHTYDGSVWRAGRQRWVRCREA' A
#
# COMPACT_ATOMS: atom_id res chain seq x y z
N MET A 1 19.99 3.30 7.50
CA MET A 1 18.65 2.93 8.01
C MET A 1 17.67 3.94 7.41
N PRO A 2 16.61 3.53 6.70
CA PRO A 2 15.62 4.50 6.23
C PRO A 2 15.00 5.15 7.45
N SER A 3 15.11 6.47 7.50
CA SER A 3 14.58 7.33 8.55
C SER A 3 13.09 7.09 8.73
N ALA A 4 12.65 6.99 9.98
CA ALA A 4 11.25 7.04 10.39
C ALA A 4 10.63 8.40 9.99
N GLY A 5 10.38 8.57 8.71
CA GLY A 5 9.46 9.60 8.22
C GLY A 5 8.08 9.27 8.76
N LEU A 6 7.36 10.30 9.20
CA LEU A 6 5.97 10.26 9.65
C LEU A 6 5.05 9.79 8.50
N PHE A 7 5.09 8.50 8.17
CA PHE A 7 4.21 7.91 7.20
C PHE A 7 2.90 7.56 7.90
N LEU A 8 1.90 8.44 7.76
CA LEU A 8 0.54 8.15 8.20
C LEU A 8 -0.10 7.22 7.18
N ALA A 9 -0.07 5.92 7.46
CA ALA A 9 -0.80 4.93 6.70
C ALA A 9 -2.26 4.90 7.19
N ARG A 10 -3.20 5.12 6.27
CA ARG A 10 -4.62 4.99 6.52
C ARG A 10 -5.22 3.99 5.56
N LEU A 11 -5.99 3.06 6.09
CA LEU A 11 -6.70 2.07 5.31
C LEU A 11 -8.20 2.24 5.55
N VAL A 12 -8.92 2.58 4.47
CA VAL A 12 -10.37 2.72 4.50
C VAL A 12 -10.97 1.75 3.50
N GLU A 13 -11.88 0.90 3.98
CA GLU A 13 -12.60 -0.06 3.15
C GLU A 13 -14.10 0.25 3.23
N GLY A 14 -14.65 0.77 2.13
CA GLY A 14 -16.01 1.31 2.11
C GLY A 14 -16.14 2.53 3.03
N ARG A 15 -16.81 2.35 4.18
CA ARG A 15 -16.95 3.37 5.24
C ARG A 15 -16.22 3.00 6.54
N LYS A 16 -15.50 1.87 6.55
CA LYS A 16 -14.80 1.38 7.73
C LYS A 16 -13.34 1.77 7.65
N GLU A 17 -12.86 2.45 8.68
CA GLU A 17 -11.45 2.64 8.90
C GLU A 17 -10.87 1.43 9.63
N ILE A 18 -9.73 0.96 9.13
CA ILE A 18 -9.06 -0.24 9.62
C ILE A 18 -7.72 0.22 10.16
N ALA A 19 -7.53 0.00 11.47
CA ALA A 19 -6.29 0.39 12.14
C ALA A 19 -5.14 -0.42 11.56
N VAL A 20 -4.09 0.28 11.12
CA VAL A 20 -2.94 -0.31 10.45
C VAL A 20 -1.65 0.40 10.84
N THR A 21 -0.56 -0.34 10.73
CA THR A 21 0.80 0.19 10.77
C THR A 21 1.50 -0.22 9.47
N ALA A 22 2.27 0.70 8.87
CA ALA A 22 3.14 0.36 7.75
C ALA A 22 4.44 -0.25 8.27
N THR A 23 4.66 -1.54 8.01
CA THR A 23 5.92 -2.22 8.38
C THR A 23 6.98 -2.09 7.32
N GLN A 24 6.57 -2.04 6.05
CA GLN A 24 7.46 -1.82 4.91
C GLN A 24 6.77 -0.89 3.91
N TRP A 25 7.53 0.05 3.39
CA TRP A 25 7.07 0.92 2.32
C TRP A 25 8.26 1.32 1.44
N TRP A 26 7.96 1.51 0.16
CA TRP A 26 8.90 1.99 -0.83
C TRP A 26 8.13 2.79 -1.88
N LEU A 27 8.57 4.02 -2.13
CA LEU A 27 8.03 4.84 -3.21
C LEU A 27 9.20 5.45 -3.98
N SER A 28 9.25 5.16 -5.28
CA SER A 28 10.19 5.73 -6.24
C SER A 28 9.44 6.16 -7.50
N ALA A 29 10.14 6.83 -8.43
CA ALA A 29 9.58 7.21 -9.72
C ALA A 29 9.06 6.01 -10.55
N SER A 30 9.54 4.80 -10.28
CA SER A 30 9.20 3.59 -11.05
C SER A 30 8.38 2.57 -10.27
N GLU A 31 8.33 2.66 -8.94
CA GLU A 31 7.77 1.59 -8.10
C GLU A 31 7.12 2.11 -6.83
N LEU A 32 5.99 1.50 -6.48
CA LEU A 32 5.26 1.67 -5.23
C LEU A 32 5.10 0.29 -4.56
N ARG A 33 5.63 0.15 -3.35
CA ARG A 33 5.39 -1.00 -2.46
C ARG A 33 4.89 -0.52 -1.11
N LEU A 34 3.90 -1.20 -0.58
CA LEU A 34 3.36 -0.91 0.75
C LEU A 34 2.89 -2.22 1.40
N ALA A 35 3.38 -2.49 2.60
CA ALA A 35 2.90 -3.55 3.46
C ALA A 35 2.30 -2.93 4.72
N LEU A 36 1.00 -3.17 4.92
CA LEU A 36 0.23 -2.76 6.08
C LEU A 36 -0.12 -4.00 6.90
N VAL A 37 0.06 -3.89 8.21
CA VAL A 37 -0.30 -4.91 9.19
C VAL A 37 -1.23 -4.31 10.24
N SER A 38 -1.91 -5.14 11.02
CA SER A 38 -2.62 -4.71 12.22
C SER A 38 -1.68 -4.03 13.22
N PRO A 39 -2.16 -3.17 14.15
CA PRO A 39 -1.29 -2.42 15.06
C PRO A 39 -0.43 -3.31 15.97
N ASP A 40 -0.87 -4.53 16.25
CA ASP A 40 -0.16 -5.57 16.99
C ASP A 40 0.76 -6.45 16.11
N ALA A 41 0.82 -6.17 14.80
CA ALA A 41 1.58 -6.90 13.78
C ALA A 41 1.23 -8.39 13.63
N ILE A 42 0.04 -8.80 14.08
CA ILE A 42 -0.40 -10.20 14.00
C ILE A 42 -0.98 -10.54 12.62
N THR A 43 -1.65 -9.56 11.98
CA THR A 43 -2.38 -9.78 10.72
C THR A 43 -1.79 -8.93 9.61
N GLU A 44 -1.48 -9.55 8.47
CA GLU A 44 -1.22 -8.83 7.23
C GLU A 44 -2.53 -8.29 6.67
N GLU A 45 -2.69 -6.97 6.72
CA GLU A 45 -3.89 -6.30 6.29
C GLU A 45 -3.86 -6.06 4.77
N LEU A 46 -2.76 -5.53 4.26
CA LEU A 46 -2.65 -5.17 2.84
C LEU A 46 -1.21 -5.26 2.36
N ILE A 47 -1.01 -5.86 1.19
CA ILE A 47 0.27 -5.79 0.46
C ILE A 47 -0.03 -5.20 -0.92
N LEU A 48 0.60 -4.08 -1.24
CA LEU A 48 0.53 -3.41 -2.53
C LEU A 48 1.90 -3.48 -3.20
N ILE A 49 1.91 -3.91 -4.46
CA ILE A 49 3.06 -3.83 -5.34
C ILE A 49 2.56 -3.29 -6.68
N ALA A 50 3.04 -2.11 -7.05
CA ALA A 50 2.68 -1.46 -8.30
C ALA A 50 3.90 -0.80 -8.94
N SER A 51 3.88 -0.73 -10.27
CA SER A 51 4.95 -0.14 -11.07
C SER A 51 4.41 1.01 -11.91
N TRP A 52 5.25 2.01 -12.15
CA TRP A 52 4.88 3.16 -12.95
C TRP A 52 4.52 2.75 -14.39
N ASN A 53 3.39 3.25 -14.86
CA ASN A 53 2.87 3.07 -16.20
C ASN A 53 2.88 4.43 -16.91
N GLU A 54 3.86 4.62 -17.81
CA GLU A 54 4.05 5.85 -18.58
C GLU A 54 2.85 6.20 -19.46
N ALA A 55 2.09 5.22 -19.97
CA ALA A 55 0.97 5.49 -20.87
C ALA A 55 -0.23 6.11 -20.15
N SER A 56 -0.44 5.74 -18.87
CA SER A 56 -1.57 6.24 -18.07
C SER A 56 -1.15 7.21 -16.96
N HIS A 57 0.15 7.46 -16.78
CA HIS A 57 0.71 8.25 -15.70
C HIS A 57 0.20 7.78 -14.32
N THR A 58 0.21 6.47 -14.11
CA THR A 58 -0.28 5.83 -12.87
C THR A 58 0.65 4.71 -12.42
N TYR A 59 0.55 4.30 -11.17
CA TYR A 59 1.16 3.05 -10.72
C TYR A 59 0.15 1.92 -10.87
N ASP A 60 0.42 0.95 -11.75
CA ASP A 60 -0.46 -0.19 -11.99
C ASP A 60 0.17 -1.46 -11.41
N GLY A 61 -0.65 -2.33 -10.81
CA GLY A 61 -0.12 -3.53 -10.19
C GLY A 61 -1.15 -4.38 -9.47
N SER A 62 -0.72 -4.98 -8.36
CA SER A 62 -1.52 -5.91 -7.57
C SER A 62 -1.62 -5.47 -6.12
N VAL A 63 -2.79 -5.73 -5.54
CA VAL A 63 -3.03 -5.65 -4.10
C VAL A 63 -3.45 -7.02 -3.58
N TRP A 64 -2.85 -7.48 -2.49
CA TRP A 64 -3.35 -8.57 -1.68
C TRP A 64 -4.13 -8.01 -0.50
N ARG A 65 -5.37 -8.47 -0.35
CA ARG A 65 -6.32 -8.02 0.68
C ARG A 65 -7.26 -9.15 1.03
N ALA A 66 -7.44 -9.42 2.33
CA ALA A 66 -8.32 -10.49 2.82
C ALA A 66 -8.08 -11.84 2.11
N GLY A 67 -6.81 -12.21 1.95
CA GLY A 67 -6.38 -13.46 1.29
C GLY A 67 -6.61 -13.51 -0.22
N ARG A 68 -6.97 -12.41 -0.87
CA ARG A 68 -7.22 -12.34 -2.33
C ARG A 68 -6.33 -11.31 -3.00
N GLN A 69 -5.80 -11.67 -4.16
CA GLN A 69 -5.09 -10.75 -5.04
C GLN A 69 -6.05 -10.09 -6.02
N ARG A 70 -5.90 -8.79 -6.26
CA ARG A 70 -6.66 -8.02 -7.25
C ARG A 70 -5.75 -7.05 -7.98
N TRP A 71 -6.09 -6.72 -9.22
CA TRP A 71 -5.43 -5.65 -9.95
C TRP A 71 -5.86 -4.28 -9.40
N VAL A 72 -4.92 -3.34 -9.33
CA VAL A 72 -5.16 -1.97 -8.90
C VAL A 72 -4.40 -0.97 -9.76
N ARG A 73 -4.93 0.26 -9.77
CA ARG A 73 -4.30 1.46 -10.32
C ARG A 73 -4.26 2.52 -9.23
N CYS A 74 -3.06 2.94 -8.88
CA CYS A 74 -2.80 3.95 -7.87
C CYS A 74 -2.46 5.28 -8.54
N ARG A 75 -2.96 6.37 -7.97
CA ARG A 75 -2.72 7.75 -8.40
C ARG A 75 -2.27 8.54 -7.18
N GLU A 76 -1.35 9.46 -7.39
CA GLU A 76 -1.09 10.52 -6.41
C GLU A 76 -2.35 11.40 -6.31
N ALA A 77 -2.69 11.82 -5.10
CA ALA A 77 -3.86 12.63 -4.80
C ALA A 77 -3.44 14.04 -4.38
#